data_AF-A0A6J1J124-F1
#
_entry.id   AF-A0A6J1J124-F1
#
_cell.length_a   1.000
_cell.length_b   1.000
_cell.length_c   1.000
_cell.angle_alpha   90.00
_cell.angle_beta   90.00
_cell.angle_gamma   90.00
#
_symmetry.space_group_name_H-M   'P 1'
#
loop_
_entity.id
_entity.type
_entity.pdbx_description
1 polymer ?
#
loop_
_entity_poly.entity_id
_entity_poly.type
_entity_poly.pdbx_seq_one_letter_code
_entity_poly.pdbx_strand_id
1 'polypeptide(L)'
;MLFLQNKKFSFSILFLLLLLTFQPLSSSQQLKKNVEFNTSKKDHCQKQISASLLFDITLHGFLLWASMGFLMPVGILVIRMSNREQCGRRLKFYFYIHTILQILSVLLVTAGAVMSIKKFNNAFNNNHQRIGIGLYGMIWLQALIGIVRPKRGSRTRSLWFFIHWMLGTAVSLLGVFNVYSGLFAYHEKTSRRIRIWTIIFTVEISLISFFYLFQDKLEYIQKQGVILGSDLVTSTDQGLSPNDKQKELPTDPC
;
A
#
# COMPACT_ATOMS: atom_id res chain seq x y z
N MET A 1 18.64 -17.99 7.53
CA MET A 1 17.42 -17.18 7.75
C MET A 1 17.72 -15.68 7.89
N LEU A 2 18.81 -15.28 8.56
CA LEU A 2 19.23 -13.88 8.72
C LEU A 2 19.58 -13.13 7.42
N PHE A 3 20.14 -13.82 6.41
CA PHE A 3 20.58 -13.19 5.15
C PHE A 3 19.42 -12.63 4.29
N LEU A 4 18.23 -13.22 4.37
CA LEU A 4 17.03 -12.75 3.65
C LEU A 4 16.33 -11.60 4.37
N GLN A 5 16.51 -11.49 5.68
CA GLN A 5 15.88 -10.46 6.51
C GLN A 5 16.55 -9.10 6.31
N ASN A 6 17.88 -9.07 6.18
CA ASN A 6 18.65 -7.86 5.87
C ASN A 6 18.34 -7.31 4.47
N LYS A 7 18.12 -8.17 3.47
CA LYS A 7 17.76 -7.71 2.11
C LYS A 7 16.37 -7.06 2.07
N LYS A 8 15.37 -7.63 2.75
CA LYS A 8 14.01 -7.04 2.81
C LYS A 8 14.00 -5.64 3.47
N PHE A 9 14.80 -5.47 4.52
CA PHE A 9 14.94 -4.18 5.20
C PHE A 9 15.63 -3.13 4.31
N SER A 10 16.69 -3.54 3.59
CA SER A 10 17.41 -2.68 2.64
C SER A 10 16.54 -2.24 1.45
N PHE A 11 15.73 -3.14 0.86
CA PHE A 11 14.81 -2.75 -0.22
C PHE A 11 13.68 -1.81 0.25
N SER A 12 13.20 -1.96 1.48
CA SER A 12 12.15 -1.08 2.04
C SER A 12 12.67 0.34 2.29
N ILE A 13 13.94 0.49 2.72
CA ILE A 13 14.58 1.79 2.93
C ILE A 13 14.93 2.44 1.59
N LEU A 14 15.45 1.67 0.63
CA LEU A 14 15.73 2.16 -0.72
C LEU A 14 14.44 2.63 -1.43
N PHE A 15 13.32 1.95 -1.20
CA PHE A 15 12.01 2.33 -1.71
C PHE A 15 11.45 3.61 -1.05
N LEU A 16 11.64 3.79 0.26
CA LEU A 16 11.33 5.05 0.95
C LEU A 16 12.21 6.21 0.45
N LEU A 17 13.50 5.96 0.22
CA LEU A 17 14.43 6.96 -0.34
C LEU A 17 14.08 7.33 -1.79
N LEU A 18 13.58 6.38 -2.59
CA LEU A 18 13.08 6.63 -3.94
C LEU A 18 11.80 7.47 -3.95
N LEU A 19 10.94 7.32 -2.93
CA LEU A 19 9.76 8.17 -2.72
C LEU A 19 10.13 9.59 -2.26
N LEU A 20 11.25 9.77 -1.56
CA LEU A 20 11.72 11.07 -1.05
C LEU A 20 12.50 11.90 -2.08
N THR A 21 13.02 11.29 -3.15
CA THR A 21 13.87 11.98 -4.14
C THR A 21 13.10 12.62 -5.30
N PHE A 22 11.80 12.36 -5.44
CA PHE A 22 10.94 13.03 -6.42
C PHE A 22 10.24 14.26 -5.83
N GLN A 23 11.01 15.28 -5.50
CA GLN A 23 10.48 16.65 -5.56
C GLN A 23 10.36 17.02 -7.05
N PRO A 24 9.23 17.61 -7.50
CA PRO A 24 9.10 18.02 -8.89
C PRO A 24 10.14 19.10 -9.18
N LEU A 25 11.11 18.76 -10.03
CA LEU A 25 12.07 19.69 -10.58
C LEU A 25 11.29 20.77 -11.34
N SER A 26 11.06 21.91 -10.68
CA SER A 26 10.58 23.11 -11.35
C SER A 26 11.70 23.62 -12.23
N SER A 27 11.70 23.18 -13.49
CA SER A 27 12.53 23.77 -14.52
C SER A 27 12.01 25.18 -14.83
N SER A 28 12.52 26.16 -14.08
CA SER A 28 12.55 27.55 -14.52
C SER A 28 13.57 27.66 -15.66
N GLN A 29 13.08 27.63 -16.89
CA GLN A 29 13.81 28.21 -18.02
C GLN A 29 13.05 29.45 -18.47
N GLN A 30 13.53 30.59 -17.98
CA GLN A 30 13.39 31.87 -18.66
C GLN A 30 13.95 31.73 -20.07
N LEU A 31 13.09 31.76 -21.10
CA LEU A 31 13.51 32.17 -22.43
C LEU A 31 12.78 33.47 -22.78
N LYS A 32 13.50 34.56 -22.56
CA LYS A 32 13.16 35.91 -23.02
C LYS A 32 13.23 35.91 -24.55
N LYS A 33 12.09 35.98 -25.24
CA LYS A 33 12.04 36.38 -26.64
C LYS A 33 11.08 37.55 -26.79
N ASN A 34 11.66 38.75 -26.81
CA ASN A 34 11.00 39.97 -27.25
C ASN A 34 10.64 39.81 -28.72
N VAL A 35 9.34 39.77 -29.03
CA VAL A 35 8.80 40.25 -30.30
C VAL A 35 7.51 40.98 -29.97
N GLU A 36 7.61 42.30 -29.93
CA GLU A 36 6.51 43.24 -29.97
C GLU A 36 6.13 43.40 -31.45
N PHE A 37 4.89 43.03 -31.84
CA PHE A 37 3.95 43.90 -32.58
C PHE A 37 2.64 43.16 -32.93
N ASN A 38 1.53 43.89 -32.75
CA ASN A 38 0.19 43.75 -33.34
C ASN A 38 -0.85 42.76 -32.78
N THR A 39 -1.66 43.32 -31.87
CA THR A 39 -3.12 43.49 -31.99
C THR A 39 -3.89 42.44 -32.81
N SER A 40 -4.36 41.39 -32.14
CA SER A 40 -5.65 40.78 -32.44
C SER A 40 -6.18 40.09 -31.19
N LYS A 41 -7.47 40.26 -30.92
CA LYS A 41 -8.26 39.75 -29.80
C LYS A 41 -7.67 38.49 -29.15
N LYS A 42 -7.14 38.63 -27.93
CA LYS A 42 -6.98 37.48 -27.02
C LYS A 42 -8.36 37.10 -26.50
N ASP A 43 -9.05 36.25 -27.25
CA ASP A 43 -10.11 35.43 -26.68
C ASP A 43 -9.46 34.58 -25.58
N HIS A 44 -9.78 34.90 -24.33
CA HIS A 44 -9.55 34.03 -23.19
C HIS A 44 -10.46 32.80 -23.34
N CYS A 45 -10.13 31.91 -24.28
CA CYS A 45 -10.79 30.62 -24.43
C CYS A 45 -10.26 29.66 -23.37
N GLN A 46 -10.60 29.95 -22.11
CA GLN A 46 -10.59 28.94 -21.07
C GLN A 46 -11.70 27.96 -21.42
N LYS A 47 -11.34 26.87 -22.09
CA LYS A 47 -12.26 25.82 -22.55
C LYS A 47 -13.04 25.30 -21.34
N GLN A 48 -14.26 25.80 -21.15
CA GLN A 48 -15.11 25.46 -20.01
C GLN A 48 -15.40 23.95 -20.07
N ILE A 49 -14.88 23.19 -19.11
CA ILE A 49 -15.15 21.76 -19.00
C ILE A 49 -16.65 21.57 -18.77
N SER A 50 -17.30 20.74 -19.58
CA SER A 50 -18.72 20.43 -19.39
C SER A 50 -18.96 19.73 -18.06
N ALA A 51 -20.13 19.96 -17.45
CA ALA A 51 -20.48 19.31 -16.18
C ALA A 51 -20.45 17.78 -16.28
N SER A 52 -20.86 17.21 -17.42
CA SER A 52 -20.80 15.77 -17.69
C SER A 52 -19.36 15.23 -17.71
N LEU A 53 -18.44 15.92 -18.40
CA LEU A 53 -17.04 15.52 -18.45
C LEU A 53 -16.38 15.62 -17.08
N LEU A 54 -16.71 16.66 -16.31
CA LEU A 54 -16.22 16.80 -14.94
C LEU A 54 -16.72 15.67 -14.04
N PHE A 55 -17.99 15.28 -14.15
CA PHE A 55 -18.54 14.14 -13.42
C PHE A 55 -17.79 12.85 -13.77
N ASP A 56 -17.59 12.59 -15.07
CA ASP A 56 -16.88 11.39 -15.53
C ASP A 56 -15.43 11.34 -15.04
N ILE A 57 -14.70 12.46 -15.08
CA ILE A 57 -13.34 12.57 -14.55
C ILE A 57 -13.33 12.29 -13.04
N THR A 58 -14.29 12.85 -12.31
CA THR A 58 -14.39 12.67 -10.85
C THR A 58 -14.70 11.22 -10.50
N LEU A 59 -15.66 10.61 -11.18
CA LEU A 59 -16.03 9.21 -11.02
C LEU A 59 -14.84 8.29 -11.35
N HIS A 60 -14.07 8.60 -12.41
CA HIS A 60 -12.87 7.84 -12.78
C HIS A 60 -11.87 7.84 -11.62
N GLY A 61 -11.60 9.02 -11.06
CA GLY A 61 -10.73 9.20 -9.91
C GLY A 61 -11.18 8.37 -8.71
N PHE A 62 -12.46 8.41 -8.35
CA PHE A 62 -13.00 7.64 -7.23
C PHE A 62 -12.93 6.12 -7.45
N LEU A 63 -13.28 5.63 -8.66
CA LEU A 63 -13.20 4.20 -8.97
C LEU A 63 -11.76 3.68 -8.86
N LEU A 64 -10.79 4.42 -9.41
CA LEU A 64 -9.38 4.01 -9.37
C LEU A 64 -8.75 4.20 -7.99
N TRP A 65 -9.16 5.21 -7.22
CA TRP A 65 -8.76 5.34 -5.82
C TRP A 65 -9.30 4.18 -4.98
N ALA A 66 -10.60 3.89 -5.04
CA ALA A 66 -11.21 2.78 -4.32
C ALA A 66 -10.56 1.43 -4.68
N SER A 67 -10.22 1.23 -5.95
CA SER A 67 -9.56 0.01 -6.40
C SER A 67 -8.08 -0.06 -5.98
N MET A 68 -7.26 0.87 -6.48
CA MET A 68 -5.79 0.78 -6.41
C MET A 68 -5.21 1.45 -5.16
N GLY A 69 -5.89 2.47 -4.64
CA GLY A 69 -5.52 3.14 -3.40
C GLY A 69 -5.97 2.38 -2.15
N PHE A 70 -7.09 1.66 -2.23
CA PHE A 70 -7.70 1.02 -1.06
C PHE A 70 -7.81 -0.51 -1.17
N LEU A 71 -8.69 -1.04 -2.04
CA LEU A 71 -9.02 -2.48 -2.05
C LEU A 71 -7.81 -3.39 -2.32
N MET A 72 -6.97 -3.03 -3.30
CA MET A 72 -5.78 -3.80 -3.65
C MET A 72 -4.76 -3.85 -2.49
N PRO A 73 -4.31 -2.71 -1.90
CA PRO A 73 -3.45 -2.71 -0.71
C PRO A 73 -4.06 -3.43 0.49
N VAL A 74 -5.36 -3.24 0.78
CA VAL A 74 -6.04 -3.92 1.88
C VAL A 74 -6.08 -5.43 1.63
N GLY A 75 -6.35 -5.88 0.40
CA GLY A 75 -6.30 -7.29 0.03
C GLY A 75 -4.93 -7.91 0.27
N ILE A 76 -3.84 -7.17 0.00
CA ILE A 76 -2.46 -7.60 0.29
C ILE A 76 -2.23 -7.68 1.81
N LEU A 77 -2.72 -6.68 2.55
CA LEU A 77 -2.61 -6.65 4.01
C LEU A 77 -3.32 -7.85 4.66
N VAL A 78 -4.52 -8.20 4.18
CA VAL A 78 -5.33 -9.31 4.67
C VAL A 78 -4.65 -10.65 4.42
N ILE A 79 -4.17 -10.93 3.20
CA ILE A 79 -3.51 -12.22 2.92
C ILE A 79 -2.23 -12.38 3.73
N ARG A 80 -1.52 -11.29 4.01
CA ARG A 80 -0.31 -11.32 4.83
C ARG A 80 -0.59 -11.73 6.28
N MET A 81 -1.76 -11.38 6.83
CA MET A 81 -2.15 -11.84 8.18
C MET A 81 -2.19 -13.36 8.30
N SER A 82 -2.43 -14.06 7.18
CA SER A 82 -2.43 -15.52 7.16
C SER A 82 -1.07 -16.16 7.48
N ASN A 83 0.03 -15.41 7.40
CA ASN A 83 1.37 -15.91 7.75
C ASN A 83 1.51 -16.32 9.22
N ARG A 84 0.62 -15.84 10.10
CA ARG A 84 0.60 -16.19 11.53
C ARG A 84 -0.34 -17.34 11.87
N GLU A 85 -1.13 -17.78 10.92
CA GLU A 85 -2.26 -18.65 11.18
C GLU A 85 -1.91 -20.11 10.90
N GLN A 86 -1.90 -20.90 11.97
CA GLN A 86 -1.70 -22.35 11.89
C GLN A 86 -3.03 -23.06 11.59
N CYS A 87 -4.16 -22.44 11.89
CA CYS A 87 -5.48 -23.00 11.66
C CYS A 87 -5.83 -23.00 10.16
N GLY A 88 -6.00 -24.19 9.58
CA GLY A 88 -6.35 -24.34 8.16
C GLY A 88 -7.65 -23.63 7.75
N ARG A 89 -8.64 -23.50 8.65
CA ARG A 89 -9.90 -22.77 8.40
C ARG A 89 -9.66 -21.26 8.28
N ARG A 90 -8.88 -20.68 9.19
CA ARG A 90 -8.53 -19.25 9.15
C ARG A 90 -7.67 -18.91 7.94
N LEU A 91 -6.74 -19.78 7.56
CA LEU A 91 -5.95 -19.61 6.32
C LEU A 91 -6.84 -19.54 5.07
N LYS A 92 -7.89 -20.38 4.99
CA LYS A 92 -8.89 -20.31 3.91
C LYS A 92 -9.67 -19.01 3.96
N PHE A 93 -10.08 -18.57 5.15
CA PHE A 93 -10.78 -17.30 5.34
C PHE A 93 -9.98 -16.11 4.78
N TYR A 94 -8.73 -15.91 5.21
CA TYR A 94 -7.87 -14.83 4.68
C TYR A 94 -7.68 -14.91 3.17
N PHE A 95 -7.55 -16.13 2.62
CA PHE A 95 -7.46 -16.35 1.18
C PHE A 95 -8.74 -15.93 0.43
N TYR A 96 -9.92 -16.24 0.95
CA TYR A 96 -11.19 -15.84 0.33
C TYR A 96 -11.37 -14.32 0.38
N ILE A 97 -11.14 -13.69 1.53
CA ILE A 97 -11.26 -12.23 1.65
C ILE A 97 -10.28 -11.54 0.69
N HIS A 98 -9.01 -11.99 0.63
CA HIS A 98 -8.07 -11.51 -0.36
C HIS A 98 -8.61 -11.62 -1.78
N THR A 99 -9.08 -12.80 -2.17
CA THR A 99 -9.59 -13.06 -3.52
C THR A 99 -10.78 -12.15 -3.87
N ILE A 100 -11.73 -12.00 -2.95
CA ILE A 100 -12.90 -11.13 -3.12
C ILE A 100 -12.47 -9.68 -3.31
N LEU A 101 -11.59 -9.16 -2.45
CA LEU A 101 -11.08 -7.79 -2.55
C LEU A 101 -10.33 -7.57 -3.88
N GLN A 102 -9.54 -8.55 -4.33
CA GLN A 102 -8.84 -8.45 -5.61
C GLN A 102 -9.78 -8.50 -6.81
N ILE A 103 -10.82 -9.34 -6.79
CA ILE A 103 -11.83 -9.37 -7.85
C ILE A 103 -12.54 -8.02 -7.93
N LEU A 104 -12.98 -7.47 -6.79
CA LEU A 104 -13.61 -6.14 -6.74
C LEU A 104 -12.67 -5.04 -7.26
N SER A 105 -11.39 -5.08 -6.88
CA SER A 105 -10.38 -4.15 -7.38
C SER A 105 -10.24 -4.25 -8.92
N VAL A 106 -10.10 -5.44 -9.48
CA VAL A 106 -9.98 -5.67 -10.93
C VAL A 106 -11.23 -5.17 -11.67
N LEU A 107 -12.43 -5.42 -11.14
CA LEU A 107 -13.68 -4.93 -11.72
C LEU A 107 -13.76 -3.41 -11.75
N LEU A 108 -13.43 -2.73 -10.64
CA LEU A 108 -13.44 -1.27 -10.55
C LEU A 108 -12.37 -0.63 -11.46
N VAL A 109 -11.17 -1.20 -11.53
CA VAL A 109 -10.13 -0.75 -12.46
C VAL A 109 -10.57 -0.91 -13.90
N THR A 110 -11.21 -2.04 -14.24
CA THR A 110 -11.73 -2.29 -15.58
C THR A 110 -12.83 -1.29 -15.93
N ALA A 111 -13.76 -1.02 -15.02
CA ALA A 111 -14.79 0.00 -15.21
C ALA A 111 -14.17 1.40 -15.42
N GLY A 112 -13.19 1.79 -14.59
CA GLY A 112 -12.47 3.05 -14.71
C GLY A 112 -11.70 3.18 -16.03
N ALA A 113 -11.04 2.11 -16.48
CA ALA A 113 -10.30 2.07 -17.74
C ALA A 113 -11.24 2.15 -18.95
N VAL A 114 -12.31 1.35 -18.98
CA VAL A 114 -13.34 1.41 -20.04
C VAL A 114 -13.94 2.82 -20.13
N MET A 115 -14.25 3.43 -18.98
CA MET A 115 -14.77 4.80 -18.96
C MET A 115 -13.76 5.80 -19.52
N SER A 116 -12.47 5.67 -19.15
CA SER A 116 -11.41 6.53 -19.71
C SER A 116 -11.30 6.39 -21.24
N ILE A 117 -11.35 5.17 -21.75
CA ILE A 117 -11.27 4.89 -23.18
C ILE A 117 -12.46 5.50 -23.93
N LYS A 118 -13.68 5.32 -23.40
CA LYS A 118 -14.91 5.75 -24.08
C LYS A 118 -15.18 7.25 -23.97
N LYS A 119 -14.77 7.90 -22.87
CA LYS A 119 -15.22 9.26 -22.54
C LYS A 119 -14.14 10.32 -22.59
N PHE A 120 -12.85 9.94 -22.53
CA PHE A 120 -11.77 10.90 -22.48
C PHE A 120 -10.96 10.92 -23.78
N ASN A 121 -10.32 12.06 -24.04
CA ASN A 121 -9.30 12.14 -25.09
C ASN A 121 -8.00 11.48 -24.59
N ASN A 122 -7.68 10.32 -25.14
CA ASN A 122 -6.52 9.52 -24.78
C ASN A 122 -5.34 9.84 -25.71
N ALA A 123 -4.85 11.08 -25.65
CA ALA A 123 -3.68 11.50 -26.41
C ALA A 123 -2.36 10.93 -25.84
N PHE A 124 -2.37 10.29 -24.66
CA PHE A 124 -1.22 9.72 -23.96
C PHE A 124 -0.04 10.71 -23.82
N ASN A 125 -0.36 11.99 -23.70
CA ASN A 125 0.61 13.08 -23.58
C ASN A 125 1.00 13.36 -22.12
N ASN A 126 0.26 12.82 -21.15
CA ASN A 126 0.57 12.91 -19.73
C ASN A 126 1.06 11.58 -19.16
N ASN A 127 1.90 11.66 -18.13
CA ASN A 127 2.50 10.49 -17.48
C ASN A 127 1.44 9.57 -16.84
N HIS A 128 0.35 10.14 -16.30
CA HIS A 128 -0.74 9.39 -15.69
C HIS A 128 -1.38 8.39 -16.67
N GLN A 129 -1.68 8.80 -17.90
CA GLN A 129 -2.25 7.92 -18.94
C GLN A 129 -1.28 6.81 -19.35
N ARG A 130 0.01 7.13 -19.53
CA ARG A 130 1.05 6.16 -19.92
C ARG A 130 1.28 5.11 -18.84
N ILE A 131 1.35 5.53 -17.58
CA ILE A 131 1.48 4.63 -16.45
C ILE A 131 0.20 3.83 -16.26
N GLY A 132 -0.97 4.46 -16.39
CA GLY A 132 -2.27 3.84 -16.24
C GLY A 132 -2.51 2.68 -17.19
N ILE A 133 -2.18 2.82 -18.49
CA ILE A 133 -2.35 1.73 -19.47
C ILE A 133 -1.40 0.54 -19.19
N GLY A 134 -0.14 0.82 -18.84
CA GLY A 134 0.82 -0.23 -18.46
C GLY A 134 0.40 -0.94 -17.18
N LEU A 135 -0.04 -0.17 -16.18
CA LEU A 135 -0.58 -0.69 -14.92
C LEU A 135 -1.81 -1.58 -15.15
N TYR A 136 -2.73 -1.18 -16.03
CA TYR A 136 -3.91 -1.99 -16.37
C TYR A 136 -3.52 -3.38 -16.91
N GLY A 137 -2.54 -3.43 -17.81
CA GLY A 137 -1.99 -4.70 -18.29
C GLY A 137 -1.38 -5.55 -17.17
N MET A 138 -0.60 -4.94 -16.28
CA MET A 138 0.00 -5.65 -15.14
C MET A 138 -1.03 -6.15 -14.13
N ILE A 139 -2.14 -5.44 -13.90
CA ILE A 139 -3.23 -5.88 -13.03
C ILE A 139 -3.86 -7.15 -13.57
N TRP A 140 -4.18 -7.20 -14.87
CA TRP A 140 -4.71 -8.41 -15.50
C TRP A 140 -3.70 -9.56 -15.49
N LEU A 141 -2.43 -9.29 -15.78
CA LEU A 141 -1.38 -10.29 -15.67
C LEU A 141 -1.29 -10.87 -14.24
N GLN A 142 -1.34 -10.02 -13.23
CA GLN A 142 -1.34 -10.43 -11.81
C GLN A 142 -2.56 -11.28 -11.46
N ALA A 143 -3.75 -10.93 -11.98
CA ALA A 143 -4.97 -11.70 -11.79
C ALA A 143 -4.89 -13.08 -12.46
N LEU A 144 -4.40 -13.15 -13.71
CA LEU A 144 -4.19 -14.41 -14.43
C LEU A 144 -3.19 -15.31 -13.72
N ILE A 145 -2.07 -14.76 -13.25
CA ILE A 145 -1.11 -15.49 -12.41
C ILE A 145 -1.80 -16.02 -11.14
N GLY A 146 -2.66 -15.21 -10.52
CA GLY A 146 -3.48 -15.62 -9.38
C GLY A 146 -4.38 -16.83 -9.66
N ILE A 147 -4.97 -16.92 -10.86
CA ILE A 147 -5.87 -18.02 -11.28
C ILE A 147 -5.09 -19.32 -11.50
N VAL A 148 -3.91 -19.27 -12.13
CA VAL A 148 -3.08 -20.46 -12.44
C VAL A 148 -2.29 -20.98 -11.21
N ARG A 149 -2.86 -20.79 -10.02
CA ARG A 149 -2.29 -21.14 -8.72
C ARG A 149 -1.95 -22.64 -8.64
N PRO A 150 -0.66 -23.04 -8.48
CA PRO A 150 -0.29 -24.45 -8.39
C PRO A 150 -0.80 -25.15 -7.14
N LYS A 151 -0.99 -26.48 -7.21
CA LYS A 151 -1.33 -27.34 -6.06
C LYS A 151 -0.25 -27.25 -4.96
N ARG A 152 -0.67 -27.39 -3.70
CA ARG A 152 0.23 -27.41 -2.54
C ARG A 152 1.23 -28.57 -2.67
N GLY A 153 2.46 -28.37 -2.22
CA GLY A 153 3.54 -29.38 -2.25
C GLY A 153 4.39 -29.42 -3.53
N SER A 154 4.00 -28.73 -4.61
CA SER A 154 4.81 -28.66 -5.83
C SER A 154 5.97 -27.66 -5.72
N ARG A 155 7.13 -27.96 -6.33
CA ARG A 155 8.26 -27.00 -6.42
C ARG A 155 7.85 -25.69 -7.12
N THR A 156 6.98 -25.79 -8.13
CA THR A 156 6.41 -24.66 -8.88
C THR A 156 5.61 -23.70 -7.98
N ARG A 157 5.05 -24.18 -6.86
CA ARG A 157 4.30 -23.34 -5.89
C ARG A 157 5.17 -22.22 -5.30
N SER A 158 6.44 -22.51 -5.00
CA SER A 158 7.36 -21.53 -4.42
C SER A 158 7.70 -20.43 -5.42
N LEU A 159 8.04 -20.81 -6.66
CA LEU A 159 8.31 -19.88 -7.75
C LEU A 159 7.08 -19.01 -8.07
N TRP A 160 5.91 -19.63 -8.20
CA TRP A 160 4.64 -18.91 -8.37
C TRP A 160 4.40 -17.91 -7.25
N PHE A 161 4.63 -18.30 -5.99
CA PHE A 161 4.42 -17.43 -4.84
C PHE A 161 5.34 -16.22 -4.90
N PHE A 162 6.63 -16.44 -5.20
CA PHE A 162 7.60 -15.36 -5.33
C PHE A 162 7.21 -14.37 -6.45
N ILE A 163 6.90 -14.87 -7.65
CA ILE A 163 6.50 -14.04 -8.79
C ILE A 163 5.21 -13.27 -8.47
N HIS A 164 4.17 -13.96 -7.98
CA HIS A 164 2.88 -13.35 -7.66
C HIS A 164 3.00 -12.31 -6.54
N TRP A 165 3.82 -12.58 -5.52
CA TRP A 165 4.07 -11.63 -4.43
C TRP A 165 4.84 -10.39 -4.91
N MET A 166 5.90 -10.58 -5.68
CA MET A 166 6.71 -9.48 -6.23
C MET A 166 5.88 -8.61 -7.17
N LEU A 167 5.20 -9.21 -8.15
CA LEU A 167 4.38 -8.48 -9.12
C LEU A 167 3.20 -7.79 -8.44
N GLY A 168 2.50 -8.45 -7.50
CA GLY A 168 1.41 -7.85 -6.76
C GLY A 168 1.84 -6.64 -5.93
N THR A 169 3.02 -6.71 -5.32
CA THR A 169 3.61 -5.57 -4.60
C THR A 169 3.92 -4.42 -5.56
N ALA A 170 4.57 -4.70 -6.70
CA ALA A 170 4.88 -3.69 -7.71
C ALA A 170 3.61 -3.01 -8.27
N VAL A 171 2.58 -3.81 -8.60
CA VAL A 171 1.27 -3.34 -9.08
C VAL A 171 0.59 -2.44 -8.04
N SER A 172 0.61 -2.82 -6.77
CA SER A 172 0.02 -2.02 -5.70
C SER A 172 0.73 -0.67 -5.54
N LEU A 173 2.06 -0.66 -5.56
CA LEU A 173 2.87 0.57 -5.42
C LEU A 173 2.68 1.50 -6.63
N LEU A 174 2.71 0.95 -7.84
CA LEU A 174 2.42 1.69 -9.07
C LEU A 174 0.99 2.20 -9.10
N GLY A 175 0.03 1.46 -8.54
CA GLY A 175 -1.34 1.90 -8.34
C GLY A 175 -1.43 3.15 -7.48
N VAL A 176 -0.80 3.15 -6.31
CA VAL A 176 -0.73 4.32 -5.42
C VAL A 176 -0.09 5.50 -6.12
N PHE A 177 1.05 5.29 -6.80
CA PHE A 177 1.70 6.33 -7.59
C PHE A 177 0.77 6.89 -8.67
N ASN A 178 0.05 6.01 -9.38
CA ASN A 178 -0.84 6.42 -10.44
C ASN A 178 -2.03 7.26 -9.91
N VAL A 179 -2.55 6.97 -8.72
CA VAL A 179 -3.58 7.79 -8.06
C VAL A 179 -3.05 9.19 -7.75
N TYR A 180 -1.83 9.33 -7.20
CA TYR A 180 -1.22 10.65 -6.99
C TYR A 180 -1.07 11.41 -8.32
N SER A 181 -0.50 10.77 -9.34
CA SER A 181 -0.36 11.39 -10.66
C SER A 181 -1.73 11.80 -11.26
N GLY A 182 -2.78 11.02 -10.99
CA GLY A 182 -4.15 11.31 -11.40
C GLY A 182 -4.74 12.52 -10.69
N LEU A 183 -4.45 12.72 -9.40
CA LEU A 183 -4.81 13.95 -8.68
C LEU A 183 -4.12 15.18 -9.29
N PHE A 184 -2.83 15.10 -9.62
CA PHE A 184 -2.14 16.19 -10.30
C PHE A 184 -2.75 16.47 -11.70
N ALA A 185 -3.02 15.44 -12.48
CA ALA A 185 -3.68 15.57 -13.79
C ALA A 185 -5.10 16.17 -13.65
N TYR A 186 -5.83 15.82 -12.59
CA TYR A 186 -7.12 16.41 -12.26
C TYR A 186 -7.01 17.91 -11.99
N HIS A 187 -6.03 18.32 -11.19
CA HIS A 187 -5.77 19.73 -10.90
C HIS A 187 -5.41 20.51 -12.17
N GLU A 188 -4.47 19.99 -12.97
CA GLU A 188 -4.06 20.62 -14.23
C GLU A 188 -5.24 20.81 -15.19
N LYS A 189 -6.10 19.79 -15.30
CA LYS A 189 -7.24 19.83 -16.21
C LYS A 189 -8.37 20.72 -15.71
N THR A 190 -8.68 20.70 -14.41
CA THR A 190 -9.88 21.35 -13.86
C THR A 190 -9.60 22.65 -13.11
N SER A 191 -8.33 22.97 -12.84
CA SER A 191 -7.89 24.05 -11.93
C SER A 191 -8.49 23.97 -10.53
N ARG A 192 -9.06 22.82 -10.12
CA ARG A 192 -9.66 22.61 -8.80
C ARG A 192 -8.62 22.19 -7.79
N ARG A 193 -8.73 22.71 -6.56
CA ARG A 193 -7.81 22.40 -5.46
C ARG A 193 -7.88 20.92 -5.07
N ILE A 194 -6.73 20.24 -5.12
CA ILE A 194 -6.59 18.81 -4.76
C ILE A 194 -6.00 18.56 -3.37
N ARG A 195 -5.63 19.63 -2.65
CA ARG A 195 -4.88 19.54 -1.39
C ARG A 195 -5.57 18.63 -0.35
N ILE A 196 -6.88 18.77 -0.17
CA ILE A 196 -7.64 17.97 0.81
C ILE A 196 -7.63 16.49 0.42
N TRP A 197 -7.94 16.17 -0.84
CA TRP A 197 -7.90 14.80 -1.36
C TRP A 197 -6.52 14.16 -1.25
N THR A 198 -5.48 14.95 -1.51
CA THR A 198 -4.09 14.50 -1.38
C THR A 198 -3.76 14.17 0.09
N ILE A 199 -4.14 15.03 1.04
CA ILE A 199 -3.93 14.79 2.47
C ILE A 199 -4.67 13.52 2.92
N ILE A 200 -5.95 13.37 2.56
CA ILE A 200 -6.74 12.19 2.89
C ILE A 200 -6.06 10.92 2.37
N PHE A 201 -5.67 10.92 1.09
CA PHE A 201 -5.02 9.77 0.48
C PHE A 201 -3.65 9.46 1.11
N THR A 202 -2.87 10.49 1.44
CA THR A 202 -1.58 10.30 2.13
C THR A 202 -1.76 9.72 3.53
N VAL A 203 -2.75 10.18 4.30
CA VAL A 203 -3.07 9.61 5.62
C VAL A 203 -3.49 8.16 5.48
N GLU A 204 -4.39 7.85 4.53
CA GLU A 204 -4.82 6.48 4.24
C GLU A 204 -3.64 5.55 3.93
N ILE A 205 -2.78 5.92 2.98
CA ILE A 205 -1.62 5.11 2.58
C ILE A 205 -0.61 4.99 3.74
N SER A 206 -0.46 6.03 4.55
CA SER A 206 0.40 5.99 5.74
C SER A 206 -0.13 4.99 6.77
N LEU A 207 -1.45 4.96 7.01
CA LEU A 207 -2.08 3.98 7.90
C LEU A 207 -1.93 2.55 7.37
N ILE A 208 -2.21 2.34 6.07
CA ILE A 208 -2.03 1.02 5.43
C ILE A 208 -0.56 0.56 5.54
N SER A 209 0.38 1.46 5.28
CA SER A 209 1.82 1.17 5.39
C SER A 209 2.23 0.87 6.83
N PHE A 210 1.72 1.64 7.80
CA PHE A 210 1.93 1.40 9.22
C PHE A 210 1.45 0.00 9.61
N PHE A 211 0.21 -0.38 9.27
CA PHE A 211 -0.29 -1.72 9.53
C PHE A 211 0.53 -2.80 8.83
N TYR A 212 0.93 -2.58 7.57
CA TYR A 212 1.75 -3.52 6.82
C TYR A 212 3.11 -3.80 7.49
N LEU A 213 3.76 -2.77 8.01
CA LEU A 213 5.05 -2.89 8.70
C LEU A 213 4.89 -3.46 10.11
N PHE A 214 3.86 -3.01 10.84
CA PHE A 214 3.67 -3.35 12.24
C PHE A 214 3.11 -4.75 12.43
N GLN A 215 2.43 -5.29 11.41
CA GLN A 215 1.92 -6.64 11.38
C GLN A 215 2.94 -7.61 12.00
N ASP A 216 4.12 -7.79 11.43
CA ASP A 216 5.06 -8.84 11.86
C ASP A 216 5.74 -8.57 13.21
N LYS A 217 5.49 -7.42 13.85
CA LYS A 217 6.07 -7.02 15.14
C LYS A 217 5.11 -7.19 16.32
N LEU A 218 3.81 -7.30 16.07
CA LEU A 218 2.79 -7.43 17.11
C LEU A 218 3.04 -8.60 18.08
N GLU A 219 3.36 -9.78 17.54
CA GLU A 219 3.63 -10.95 18.40
C GLU A 219 4.89 -10.77 19.25
N TYR A 220 5.92 -10.12 18.70
CA TYR A 220 7.14 -9.84 19.44
C TYR A 220 6.86 -8.90 20.61
N ILE A 221 6.09 -7.84 20.37
CA ILE A 221 5.71 -6.86 21.40
C ILE A 221 4.82 -7.51 22.48
N GLN A 222 3.84 -8.34 22.08
CA GLN A 222 3.00 -9.08 23.02
C GLN A 222 3.82 -10.02 23.92
N LYS A 223 4.77 -10.76 23.32
CA LYS A 223 5.65 -11.65 24.10
C LYS A 223 6.50 -10.88 25.11
N GLN A 224 7.02 -9.71 24.76
CA GLN A 224 7.77 -8.88 25.71
C GLN A 224 6.90 -8.31 26.83
N GLY A 225 5.67 -7.89 26.53
CA GLY A 225 4.73 -7.41 27.55
C GLY A 225 4.33 -8.51 28.55
N VAL A 226 4.15 -9.75 28.08
CA VAL A 226 3.84 -10.90 28.95
C VAL A 226 5.03 -11.27 29.85
N ILE A 227 6.25 -11.28 29.32
CA ILE A 227 7.47 -11.56 30.10
C ILE A 227 7.65 -10.52 31.22
N LEU A 228 7.51 -9.23 30.89
CA LEU A 228 7.63 -8.16 31.89
C LEU A 228 6.55 -8.27 32.98
N GLY A 229 5.32 -8.65 32.60
CA GLY A 229 4.23 -8.89 33.54
C GLY A 229 4.47 -10.09 34.46
N SER A 230 5.00 -11.20 33.92
CA SER A 230 5.34 -12.37 34.75
C SER A 230 6.50 -12.09 35.70
N ASP A 231 7.54 -11.37 35.25
CA ASP A 231 8.69 -11.03 36.09
C ASP A 231 8.29 -10.11 37.25
N LEU A 232 7.33 -9.19 37.03
CA LEU A 232 6.80 -8.31 38.08
C LEU A 232 5.96 -9.07 39.12
N VAL A 233 5.16 -10.05 38.68
CA VAL A 233 4.36 -10.91 39.58
C VAL A 233 5.27 -11.81 40.41
N THR A 234 6.26 -12.46 39.79
CA THR A 234 7.23 -13.31 40.50
C THR A 234 8.07 -12.52 41.51
N SER A 235 8.41 -11.27 41.21
CA SER A 235 9.17 -10.41 42.14
C SER A 235 8.33 -9.93 43.33
N THR A 236 7.00 -9.83 43.17
CA THR A 236 6.09 -9.40 44.25
C THR A 236 5.79 -10.54 45.22
N ASP A 237 5.68 -11.77 44.74
CA ASP A 237 5.47 -12.97 45.59
C ASP A 237 6.70 -13.37 46.41
N GLN A 238 7.91 -12.98 45.99
CA GLN A 238 9.14 -13.23 46.77
C GLN A 238 9.41 -12.18 47.87
N GLY A 239 8.55 -11.16 48.02
CA GLY A 239 8.72 -10.08 49.01
C GLY A 239 8.13 -10.36 50.39
N LEU A 240 7.44 -11.48 50.61
CA LEU A 240 6.78 -11.82 51.88
C LEU A 240 7.12 -13.26 52.30
N SER A 241 8.32 -13.47 52.83
CA SER A 241 8.64 -14.66 53.63
C SER A 241 9.02 -14.23 55.06
N PRO A 242 8.36 -14.75 56.11
CA PRO A 242 8.64 -14.39 57.48
C PRO A 242 9.98 -14.95 57.93
N ASN A 243 10.82 -14.06 58.45
CA ASN A 243 12.17 -14.32 58.91
C ASN A 243 12.18 -15.37 60.05
N ASP A 244 12.71 -16.55 59.77
CA ASP A 244 12.95 -17.64 60.71
C ASP A 244 13.94 -17.20 61.79
N LYS A 245 13.47 -17.20 63.04
CA LYS A 245 14.35 -17.09 64.22
C LYS A 245 14.71 -18.50 64.71
N GLN A 246 16.02 -18.72 64.71
CA GLN A 246 16.80 -19.35 65.79
C GLN A 246 17.15 -20.84 65.65
N LYS A 247 18.41 -21.05 65.23
CA LYS A 247 19.41 -22.02 65.67
C LYS A 247 18.96 -22.99 66.79
N GLU A 248 19.17 -24.29 66.59
CA GLU A 248 20.23 -25.05 67.28
C GLU A 248 20.47 -26.46 66.68
N LEU A 249 21.74 -26.87 66.74
CA LEU A 249 22.38 -28.04 66.12
C LEU A 249 22.31 -29.26 67.06
N PRO A 250 22.22 -30.51 66.56
CA PRO A 250 22.19 -31.69 67.42
C PRO A 250 23.61 -32.15 67.79
N THR A 251 23.82 -32.52 69.05
CA THR A 251 24.88 -33.47 69.45
C THR A 251 24.41 -34.30 70.65
N ASP A 252 24.21 -35.60 70.39
CA ASP A 252 24.12 -36.72 71.34
C ASP A 252 25.44 -36.87 72.15
N PRO A 253 25.53 -37.62 73.29
CA PRO A 253 24.88 -38.93 73.52
C PRO A 253 24.45 -39.34 74.95
N CYS A 254 23.52 -40.30 75.04
CA CYS A 254 23.53 -41.49 75.92
C CYS A 254 22.40 -42.45 75.56
#